data_AF-A0A7L8AFM6-F1
#
_entry.id   AF-A0A7L8AFM6-F1
#
_cell.length_a   1.000
_cell.length_b   1.000
_cell.length_c   1.000
_cell.angle_alpha   90.00
_cell.angle_beta   90.00
_cell.angle_gamma   90.00
#
_symmetry.space_group_name_H-M   'P 1'
#
loop_
_entity.id
_entity.type
_entity.pdbx_description
1 polymer ?
#
loop_
_entity_poly.entity_id
_entity_poly.type
_entity_poly.pdbx_seq_one_letter_code
_entity_poly.pdbx_strand_id
1 'polypeptide(L)' 'MVDEIKGNIELKNALPYGTIKKITETFGYKSQGNVSEVIAGNKKGNTLLIECAEKIVTAYEDCGFEEKITEILKGYDVSK' A
#
# COMPACT_ATOMS: atom_id res chain seq x y z
N MET A 1 -14.90 12.96 -15.18
CA MET A 1 -13.80 13.66 -14.47
C MET A 1 -12.69 12.65 -14.39
N VAL A 2 -11.57 12.88 -15.08
CA VAL A 2 -10.40 12.01 -14.95
C VAL A 2 -9.66 12.59 -13.76
N ASP A 3 -9.91 12.03 -12.57
CA ASP A 3 -9.11 12.34 -11.40
C ASP A 3 -7.65 12.15 -11.80
N GLU A 4 -6.85 13.22 -11.70
CA GLU A 4 -5.41 13.12 -11.87
C GLU A 4 -4.91 12.18 -10.76
N ILE A 5 -4.69 10.91 -11.12
CA ILE A 5 -4.16 9.89 -10.22
C ILE A 5 -2.80 10.40 -9.73
N LYS A 6 -2.82 10.94 -8.51
CA LYS A 6 -1.68 11.54 -7.84
C LYS A 6 -1.46 10.78 -6.55
N GLY A 7 -0.23 10.31 -6.38
CA GLY A 7 0.18 9.69 -5.14
C GLY A 7 -0.08 10.63 -3.96
N ASN A 8 -0.33 10.05 -2.80
CA ASN A 8 -0.49 10.77 -1.56
C ASN A 8 0.04 9.92 -0.40
N ILE A 9 0.28 10.56 0.75
CA ILE A 9 0.88 9.87 1.89
C ILE A 9 -0.07 8.84 2.52
N GLU A 10 -1.39 9.03 2.42
CA GLU A 10 -2.40 8.12 2.94
C GLU A 10 -2.38 6.79 2.18
N LEU A 11 -2.30 6.83 0.86
CA LEU A 11 -2.14 5.67 -0.01
C LEU A 11 -0.86 4.90 0.34
N LYS A 12 0.26 5.59 0.55
CA LYS A 12 1.51 4.95 0.98
C LYS A 12 1.32 4.22 2.32
N ASN A 13 0.63 4.84 3.28
CA ASN A 13 0.46 4.29 4.62
C ASN A 13 -0.56 3.16 4.67
N ALA A 14 -1.56 3.16 3.79
CA ALA A 14 -2.54 2.09 3.66
C ALA A 14 -1.97 0.83 3.00
N LEU A 15 -0.81 0.93 2.32
CA LEU A 15 -0.18 -0.24 1.72
C LEU A 15 0.30 -1.24 2.78
N PRO A 16 0.00 -2.54 2.61
CA PRO A 16 0.50 -3.58 3.49
C PRO A 16 2.02 -3.64 3.51
N TYR A 17 2.58 -4.08 4.63
CA TYR A 17 4.02 -4.23 4.78
C TYR A 17 4.64 -5.09 3.66
N GLY A 18 5.76 -4.62 3.11
CA GLY A 18 6.46 -5.30 2.02
C GLY A 18 5.86 -5.09 0.62
N THR A 19 4.71 -4.42 0.50
CA THR A 19 4.09 -4.16 -0.82
C THR A 19 4.94 -3.25 -1.68
N ILE A 20 5.52 -2.19 -1.12
CA ILE A 20 6.41 -1.27 -1.85
C ILE A 20 7.61 -2.02 -2.44
N LYS A 21 8.15 -3.01 -1.72
CA LYS A 21 9.23 -3.88 -2.23
C LYS A 21 8.77 -4.67 -3.46
N LYS A 22 7.62 -5.34 -3.38
CA LYS A 22 7.07 -6.12 -4.50
C LYS A 22 6.78 -5.25 -5.73
N ILE A 23 6.20 -4.07 -5.52
CA ILE A 23 5.96 -3.10 -6.60
C ILE A 23 7.31 -2.70 -7.23
N THR A 24 8.31 -2.38 -6.41
CA THR A 24 9.65 -1.99 -6.88
C THR A 24 10.26 -3.07 -7.78
N GLU A 25 10.22 -4.32 -7.34
CA GLU A 25 10.75 -5.47 -8.10
C GLU A 25 9.96 -5.72 -9.39
N THR A 26 8.63 -5.66 -9.33
CA THR A 26 7.73 -5.90 -10.47
C THR A 26 7.93 -4.87 -11.59
N PHE A 27 8.10 -3.60 -11.22
CA PHE A 27 8.32 -2.51 -12.17
C PHE A 27 9.81 -2.31 -12.53
N GLY A 28 10.71 -3.15 -12.01
CA GLY A 28 12.14 -3.10 -12.33
C GLY A 28 12.87 -1.87 -11.79
N TYR A 29 12.35 -1.22 -10.74
CA TYR A 29 13.01 -0.08 -10.11
C TYR A 29 14.18 -0.54 -9.23
N LYS A 30 15.28 0.21 -9.25
CA LYS A 30 16.46 -0.10 -8.42
C LYS A 30 16.34 0.33 -6.97
N SER A 31 15.42 1.25 -6.66
CA SER A 31 15.30 1.86 -5.34
C SER A 31 13.84 1.89 -4.88
N GLN A 32 13.60 1.22 -3.75
CA GLN A 32 12.31 1.24 -3.06
C GLN A 32 11.96 2.64 -2.56
N GLY A 33 12.95 3.42 -2.14
CA GLY A 33 12.74 4.79 -1.69
C GLY A 33 12.14 5.67 -2.79
N ASN A 34 12.61 5.51 -4.03
CA ASN A 34 12.05 6.24 -5.17
C ASN A 34 10.58 5.86 -5.43
N VAL A 35 10.25 4.57 -5.36
CA VAL A 35 8.87 4.08 -5.53
C VAL A 35 7.98 4.58 -4.39
N SER A 36 8.47 4.52 -3.15
CA SER A 36 7.78 5.06 -1.97
C SER A 36 7.49 6.55 -2.10
N GLU A 37 8.42 7.35 -2.61
CA GLU A 37 8.26 8.81 -2.78
C GLU A 37 7.25 9.14 -3.88
N VAL A 38 7.19 8.32 -4.94
CA VAL A 38 6.19 8.46 -6.01
C VAL A 38 4.79 8.13 -5.48
N ILE A 39 4.64 7.01 -4.77
CA ILE A 39 3.36 6.61 -4.18
C ILE A 39 2.90 7.63 -3.14
N ALA A 40 3.82 8.20 -2.35
CA ALA A 40 3.53 9.25 -1.37
C ALA A 40 3.13 10.60 -1.99
N GLY A 41 3.29 10.79 -3.31
CA GLY A 41 3.04 12.07 -3.97
C GLY A 41 4.14 13.11 -3.81
N ASN A 42 5.24 12.77 -3.13
CA ASN A 42 6.41 13.64 -2.95
C ASN A 42 7.19 13.83 -4.24
N LYS A 43 7.07 12.89 -5.18
CA LYS A 43 7.78 12.91 -6.46
C LYS A 43 6.83 12.63 -7.62
N LYS A 44 7.00 13.36 -8.73
CA LYS A 44 6.39 12.98 -10.01
C LYS A 44 6.95 11.65 -10.45
N GLY A 45 6.07 10.70 -10.77
CA GLY A 45 6.45 9.37 -11.19
C GLY A 45 5.42 8.75 -12.10
N ASN A 46 5.57 7.45 -12.32
CA ASN A 46 4.69 6.69 -13.20
C ASN A 46 3.30 6.55 -12.57
N THR A 47 2.27 7.04 -13.26
CA THR A 47 0.88 6.92 -12.83
C THR A 47 0.43 5.47 -12.62
N LEU A 48 1.01 4.52 -13.38
CA LEU A 48 0.74 3.09 -13.22
C LEU A 48 1.21 2.54 -11.86
N LEU A 49 2.23 3.14 -11.23
CA LEU A 49 2.64 2.76 -9.88
C LEU A 49 1.57 3.13 -8.86
N ILE A 50 0.98 4.31 -9.02
CA ILE A 50 -0.05 4.83 -8.12
C ILE A 50 -1.32 3.98 -8.28
N GLU A 51 -1.75 3.72 -9.52
CA GLU A 51 -2.90 2.84 -9.80
C GLU A 51 -2.68 1.42 -9.27
N CYS A 52 -1.46 0.88 -9.39
CA CYS A 52 -1.13 -0.43 -8.83
C CYS A 52 -1.21 -0.43 -7.30
N ALA A 53 -0.71 0.62 -6.65
CA ALA A 53 -0.81 0.78 -5.21
C ALA A 53 -2.28 0.87 -4.75
N GLU A 54 -3.11 1.66 -5.43
CA GLU A 54 -4.54 1.79 -5.12
C GLU A 54 -5.26 0.44 -5.22
N LYS A 55 -5.05 -0.30 -6.31
CA LYS A 55 -5.63 -1.64 -6.50
C LYS A 55 -5.24 -2.63 -5.39
N ILE A 56 -4.00 -2.56 -4.90
CA ILE A 56 -3.54 -3.44 -3.82
C ILE A 56 -4.18 -3.03 -2.49
N VAL A 57 -4.30 -1.74 -2.19
CA VAL A 57 -4.98 -1.25 -1.00
C VAL A 57 -6.44 -1.68 -1.01
N THR A 58 -7.17 -1.44 -2.11
CA THR A 58 -8.57 -1.87 -2.23
C THR A 58 -8.72 -3.38 -2.04
N ALA A 59 -7.85 -4.20 -2.64
CA ALA A 59 -7.90 -5.65 -2.45
C ALA A 59 -7.56 -6.09 -1.02
N TYR A 60 -6.69 -5.35 -0.32
CA TYR A 60 -6.34 -5.61 1.08
C TYR A 60 -7.45 -5.20 2.04
N GLU A 61 -8.12 -4.09 1.80
CA GLU A 61 -9.29 -3.67 2.58
C GLU A 61 -10.45 -4.66 2.36
N ASP A 62 -10.74 -5.04 1.12
CA ASP A 62 -11.83 -5.96 0.77
C ASP A 62 -11.64 -7.36 1.38
N CYS A 63 -10.40 -7.82 1.56
CA CYS A 63 -10.16 -9.13 2.17
C CYS A 63 -10.43 -9.17 3.69
N GLY A 64 -10.70 -8.02 4.33
CA GLY A 64 -11.01 -7.89 5.75
C GLY A 64 -9.87 -8.34 6.66
N PHE A 65 -8.63 -8.21 6.21
CA PHE A 65 -7.48 -8.78 6.90
C PHE A 65 -7.25 -8.14 8.28
N GLU A 66 -7.42 -6.82 8.40
CA GLU A 66 -7.24 -6.11 9.67
C GLU A 66 -8.27 -6.53 10.72
N GLU A 67 -9.52 -6.71 10.31
CA GLU A 67 -10.59 -7.24 11.16
C GLU A 67 -10.26 -8.66 11.63
N LYS A 68 -9.88 -9.54 10.69
CA LYS A 68 -9.48 -10.92 11.00
C LYS A 68 -8.29 -11.00 11.94
N ILE A 69 -7.25 -10.20 11.72
CA ILE A 69 -6.09 -10.14 12.63
C ILE A 69 -6.54 -9.71 14.03
N THR A 70 -7.39 -8.68 14.12
CA THR A 70 -7.87 -8.18 15.41
C THR A 70 -8.65 -9.25 16.16
N GLU A 71 -9.52 -10.00 15.48
CA GLU A 71 -10.25 -11.13 16.07
C GLU A 71 -9.32 -12.26 16.54
N ILE A 72 -8.33 -12.65 15.71
CA ILE A 72 -7.34 -13.67 16.08
C ILE A 72 -6.59 -13.23 17.32
N LEU A 73 -6.08 -12.00 17.35
CA LEU A 73 -5.29 -11.47 18.46
C LEU A 73 -6.10 -11.37 19.76
N LYS A 74 -7.40 -11.02 19.69
CA LYS A 74 -8.29 -11.08 20.85
C LYS A 74 -8.39 -12.49 21.44
N GLY A 75 -8.33 -13.53 20.60
CA GLY A 75 -8.30 -14.93 21.06
C GLY A 75 -7.02 -15.31 21.81
N TYR A 76 -5.94 -14.55 21.64
CA TYR A 76 -4.67 -14.70 22.37
C TYR A 76 -4.46 -13.64 23.45
N ASP A 77 -5.41 -12.71 23.65
CA ASP A 77 -5.45 -11.86 24.82
C ASP A 77 -5.86 -12.72 26.02
N VAL A 78 -4.90 -13.55 26.45
CA VAL A 78 -4.98 -14.30 27.69
C VAL A 78 -4.93 -13.24 28.77
N SER A 79 -6.11 -12.80 29.19
CA SER A 79 -6.28 -11.84 30.28
C SER A 79 -5.33 -12.17 31.42
N LYS A 80 -4.49 -11.18 31.73
CA LYS A 80 -3.62 -11.17 32.90
C LYS A 80 -4.45 -10.97 34.16
#